data_AF-R7VDZ2-F1
#
_entry.id   AF-R7VDZ2-F1
#
_cell.length_a   1.000
_cell.length_b   1.000
_cell.length_c   1.000
_cell.angle_alpha   90.00
_cell.angle_beta   90.00
_cell.angle_gamma   90.00
#
_symmetry.space_group_name_H-M   'P 1'
#
loop_
_entity.id
_entity.type
_entity.pdbx_description
1 polymer ?
#
loop_
_entity_poly.entity_id
_entity_poly.type
_entity_poly.pdbx_seq_one_letter_code
_entity_poly.pdbx_strand_id
1 'polypeptide(L)'
;MVTKCNITSFDLSKILEENSENIDDKPWNLHELTVPQLINEQQQTRIQKKNLRKILRDFEEQFLQQTGRRVLKEERMPMESEYLEYKQVKAKLKLLDALLSKHDASIP
;
A
#
# COMPACT_ATOMS: atom_id res chain seq x y z
N MET A 1 25.09 -6.50 -21.74
CA MET A 1 24.68 -5.11 -21.43
C MET A 1 23.22 -5.15 -21.01
N VAL A 2 22.94 -5.20 -19.70
CA VAL A 2 21.57 -5.15 -19.20
C VAL A 2 21.42 -3.80 -18.53
N THR A 3 20.71 -2.88 -19.17
CA THR A 3 20.50 -1.54 -18.65
C THR A 3 19.68 -1.66 -17.37
N LYS A 4 20.32 -1.48 -16.22
CA LYS A 4 19.65 -1.28 -14.94
C LYS A 4 18.71 -0.10 -15.11
N CYS A 5 17.40 -0.35 -15.15
CA CYS A 5 16.42 0.73 -15.03
C CYS A 5 16.53 1.28 -13.59
N ASN A 6 17.37 2.28 -13.42
CA ASN A 6 17.45 3.10 -12.21
C ASN A 6 16.17 3.93 -12.12
N ILE A 7 15.11 3.33 -11.56
CA ILE A 7 14.05 4.12 -10.94
C ILE A 7 14.61 4.56 -9.61
N THR A 8 14.90 5.84 -9.49
CA THR A 8 15.33 6.38 -8.21
C THR A 8 14.21 6.16 -7.19
N SER A 9 14.57 5.91 -5.93
CA SER A 9 13.60 5.76 -4.83
C SER A 9 12.67 6.97 -4.68
N PHE A 10 13.01 8.10 -5.30
CA PHE A 10 12.27 9.36 -5.30
C PHE A 10 11.12 9.39 -6.33
N ASP A 11 11.29 8.73 -7.48
CA ASP A 11 10.25 8.69 -8.55
C ASP A 11 9.07 7.79 -8.18
N LEU A 12 9.30 6.70 -7.44
CA LEU A 12 8.23 5.83 -6.96
C LEU A 12 7.33 6.52 -5.93
N SER A 13 7.90 7.35 -5.05
CA SER A 13 7.13 8.14 -4.08
C SER A 13 6.19 9.13 -4.76
N LYS A 14 6.64 9.77 -5.85
CA LYS A 14 5.87 10.78 -6.58
C LYS A 14 4.73 10.18 -7.40
N ILE A 15 4.97 9.05 -8.06
CA ILE A 15 3.95 8.28 -8.80
C ILE A 15 2.87 7.70 -7.85
N LEU A 16 3.26 7.39 -6.60
CA LEU A 16 2.35 6.91 -5.55
C LEU A 16 1.53 8.03 -4.89
N GLU A 17 1.92 9.30 -5.02
CA GLU A 17 1.17 10.46 -4.51
C GLU A 17 0.12 10.96 -5.52
N GLU A 18 0.41 10.91 -6.83
CA GLU A 18 -0.49 11.48 -7.85
C GLU A 18 -1.74 10.64 -8.18
N ASN A 19 -1.88 9.42 -7.68
CA ASN A 19 -3.06 8.55 -7.93
C ASN A 19 -4.10 8.58 -6.78
N SER A 20 -4.16 9.66 -6.00
CA SER A 20 -5.05 9.83 -4.85
C SER A 20 -6.40 10.49 -5.21
N GLU A 21 -7.11 9.95 -6.20
CA GLU A 21 -8.54 10.26 -6.38
C GLU A 21 -9.33 8.96 -6.34
N ASN A 22 -10.38 8.96 -5.51
CA ASN A 22 -11.23 7.82 -5.10
C ASN A 22 -10.52 6.74 -4.27
N ILE A 23 -10.32 7.02 -2.98
CA ILE A 23 -10.32 5.98 -1.95
C ILE A 23 -11.78 5.87 -1.54
N ASP A 24 -12.47 4.80 -1.93
CA ASP A 24 -13.80 4.50 -1.40
C ASP A 24 -13.76 4.59 0.12
N ASP A 25 -14.53 5.54 0.66
CA ASP A 25 -14.70 5.86 2.06
C ASP A 25 -15.38 4.70 2.80
N LYS A 26 -14.67 3.58 2.97
CA LYS A 26 -15.04 2.60 3.99
C LYS A 26 -14.42 3.06 5.30
N PRO A 27 -15.20 3.66 6.23
CA PRO A 27 -14.68 3.99 7.54
C PRO A 27 -14.30 2.70 8.25
N TRP A 28 -13.00 2.52 8.50
CA TRP A 28 -12.55 1.51 9.44
C TRP A 28 -12.91 2.03 10.83
N ASN A 29 -13.84 1.38 11.52
CA ASN A 29 -14.23 1.70 12.91
C ASN A 29 -13.11 1.36 13.91
N LEU A 30 -11.89 1.86 13.68
CA LEU A 30 -10.69 1.57 14.46
C LEU A 30 -10.68 2.31 15.81
N HIS A 31 -11.46 3.39 15.94
CA HIS A 31 -11.56 4.17 17.16
C HIS A 31 -12.28 3.42 18.31
N GLU A 32 -13.02 2.36 18.00
CA GLU A 32 -13.69 1.50 18.99
C GLU A 32 -12.78 0.38 19.52
N LEU A 33 -11.61 0.16 18.89
CA LEU A 33 -10.68 -0.89 19.28
C LEU A 33 -9.82 -0.48 20.48
N THR A 34 -9.57 -1.42 21.39
CA THR A 34 -8.62 -1.25 22.49
C THR A 34 -7.18 -1.18 21.98
N VAL A 35 -6.24 -0.62 22.75
CA VAL A 35 -4.81 -0.54 22.40
C VAL A 35 -4.21 -1.90 21.96
N PRO A 36 -4.38 -3.03 22.68
CA PRO A 36 -3.83 -4.31 22.22
C PRO A 36 -4.48 -4.79 20.91
N GLN A 37 -5.77 -4.52 20.71
CA GLN A 37 -6.46 -4.82 19.45
C GLN A 37 -5.94 -3.96 18.30
N LEU A 38 -5.70 -2.66 18.53
CA LEU A 38 -5.08 -1.75 17.57
C LEU A 38 -3.68 -2.23 17.15
N ILE A 39 -2.86 -2.68 18.09
CA ILE A 39 -1.53 -3.23 17.81
C ILE A 39 -1.64 -4.50 16.97
N ASN A 40 -2.51 -5.43 17.34
CA ASN A 40 -2.73 -6.66 16.56
C ASN A 40 -3.20 -6.34 15.14
N GLU A 41 -4.17 -5.45 15.00
CA GLU A 41 -4.69 -4.99 13.71
C GLU A 41 -3.60 -4.34 12.86
N GLN A 42 -2.73 -3.53 13.47
CA GLN A 42 -1.58 -2.91 12.81
C GLN A 42 -0.60 -3.96 12.28
N GLN A 43 -0.30 -4.99 13.07
CA GLN A 43 0.58 -6.09 12.64
C GLN A 43 -0.02 -6.88 11.47
N GLN A 44 -1.30 -7.24 11.56
CA GLN A 44 -2.00 -7.92 10.47
C GLN A 44 -2.03 -7.07 9.19
N THR A 45 -2.35 -5.78 9.32
CA THR A 45 -2.36 -4.82 8.21
C THR A 45 -0.96 -4.68 7.57
N ARG A 46 0.13 -4.73 8.37
CA ARG A 46 1.52 -4.74 7.84
C ARG A 46 1.83 -5.98 7.02
N ILE A 47 1.38 -7.15 7.47
CA ILE A 47 1.56 -8.42 6.75
C ILE A 47 0.79 -8.39 5.44
N GLN A 48 -0.49 -8.00 5.46
CA GLN A 48 -1.32 -7.83 4.28
C GLN A 48 -0.68 -6.89 3.26
N LYS A 49 -0.22 -5.70 3.72
CA LYS A 49 0.49 -4.74 2.86
C LYS A 49 1.72 -5.33 2.19
N LYS A 50 2.50 -6.13 2.93
CA LYS A 50 3.71 -6.78 2.42
C LYS A 50 3.36 -7.83 1.35
N ASN A 51 2.31 -8.62 1.58
CA ASN A 51 1.84 -9.63 0.63
C ASN A 51 1.33 -8.99 -0.67
N LEU A 52 0.49 -7.96 -0.57
CA LEU A 52 -0.01 -7.21 -1.74
C LEU A 52 1.14 -6.57 -2.53
N ARG A 53 2.13 -5.98 -1.85
CA ARG A 53 3.32 -5.43 -2.51
C ARG A 53 4.09 -6.50 -3.30
N LYS A 54 4.16 -7.73 -2.78
CA LYS A 54 4.82 -8.83 -3.48
C LYS A 54 4.03 -9.23 -4.73
N ILE A 55 2.72 -9.45 -4.59
CA ILE A 55 1.84 -9.83 -5.71
C ILE A 55 1.93 -8.80 -6.85
N LEU A 56 1.79 -7.51 -6.52
CA LEU A 56 1.86 -6.44 -7.51
C LEU A 56 3.23 -6.35 -8.19
N ARG A 57 4.33 -6.52 -7.42
CA ARG A 57 5.68 -6.52 -7.97
C ARG A 57 5.93 -7.71 -8.89
N ASP A 58 5.50 -8.91 -8.49
CA ASP A 58 5.68 -10.13 -9.28
C ASP A 58 4.95 -9.99 -10.63
N PHE A 59 3.76 -9.39 -10.63
CA PHE A 59 3.03 -9.05 -11.85
C PHE A 59 3.75 -8.02 -12.73
N GLU A 60 4.17 -6.87 -12.17
CA GLU A 60 4.88 -5.83 -12.92
C GLU A 60 6.20 -6.35 -13.51
N GLU A 61 6.90 -7.19 -12.77
CA GLU A 61 8.16 -7.79 -13.20
C GLU A 61 7.95 -8.80 -14.33
N GLN A 62 6.95 -9.67 -14.22
CA GLN A 62 6.59 -10.59 -15.31
C GLN A 62 6.17 -9.85 -16.58
N PHE A 63 5.36 -8.80 -16.44
CA PHE A 63 4.95 -7.98 -17.57
C PHE A 63 6.14 -7.29 -18.23
N LEU A 64 7.06 -6.74 -17.43
CA LEU A 64 8.28 -6.11 -17.94
C LEU A 64 9.18 -7.11 -18.67
N GLN A 65 9.32 -8.32 -18.15
CA GLN A 65 10.12 -9.38 -18.78
C GLN A 65 9.51 -9.84 -20.11
N GLN A 66 8.18 -9.92 -20.21
CA GLN A 66 7.48 -10.38 -21.41
C GLN A 66 7.37 -9.30 -22.50
N THR A 67 7.11 -8.05 -22.11
CA THR A 67 6.83 -6.96 -23.06
C THR A 67 8.02 -6.04 -23.29
N GLY A 68 9.03 -6.07 -22.42
CA GLY A 68 10.17 -5.16 -22.45
C GLY A 68 9.85 -3.74 -21.96
N ARG A 69 8.62 -3.47 -21.50
CA ARG A 69 8.21 -2.16 -20.99
C ARG A 69 7.40 -2.26 -19.70
N ARG A 70 7.19 -1.12 -19.04
CA ARG A 70 6.34 -1.05 -17.83
C ARG A 70 4.84 -1.15 -18.18
N VAL A 71 4.08 -1.63 -17.22
CA VAL A 71 2.62 -1.71 -17.24
C VAL A 71 2.03 -0.30 -17.30
N LEU A 72 1.13 -0.05 -18.26
CA LEU A 72 0.35 1.19 -18.33
C LEU A 72 -0.89 1.13 -17.43
N LYS A 73 -1.54 2.26 -17.20
CA LYS A 73 -2.69 2.33 -16.28
C LYS A 73 -3.82 1.40 -16.71
N GLU A 74 -4.12 1.37 -18.00
CA GLU A 74 -5.18 0.57 -18.62
C GLU A 74 -4.85 -0.93 -18.59
N GLU A 75 -3.59 -1.29 -18.39
CA GLU A 75 -3.11 -2.67 -18.35
C GLU A 75 -3.01 -3.21 -16.93
N ARG A 76 -3.30 -2.38 -15.92
CA ARG A 76 -3.38 -2.81 -14.52
C ARG A 76 -4.69 -3.52 -14.20
N MET A 77 -5.66 -3.51 -15.12
CA MET A 77 -6.97 -4.16 -14.96
C MET A 77 -6.89 -5.60 -14.40
N PRO A 78 -5.94 -6.46 -14.82
CA PRO A 78 -5.82 -7.80 -14.26
C PRO A 78 -5.50 -7.85 -12.76
N MET A 79 -5.00 -6.74 -12.19
CA MET A 79 -4.61 -6.59 -10.78
C MET A 79 -5.33 -5.41 -10.10
N GLU A 80 -6.43 -4.93 -10.69
CA GLU A 80 -7.14 -3.73 -10.21
C GLU A 80 -7.57 -3.86 -8.75
N SER A 81 -8.10 -5.04 -8.39
CA SER A 81 -8.51 -5.35 -7.02
C SER A 81 -7.34 -5.26 -6.04
N GLU A 82 -6.20 -5.86 -6.37
CA GLU A 82 -5.00 -5.87 -5.54
C GLU A 82 -4.39 -4.47 -5.40
N TYR A 83 -4.44 -3.66 -6.46
CA TYR A 83 -4.03 -2.26 -6.42
C TYR A 83 -4.93 -1.45 -5.49
N LEU A 84 -6.25 -1.63 -5.59
CA LEU A 84 -7.23 -0.95 -4.73
C LEU A 84 -7.04 -1.37 -3.28
N GLU A 85 -6.93 -2.66 -3.02
CA GLU A 85 -6.72 -3.22 -1.69
C GLU A 85 -5.40 -2.70 -1.09
N TYR A 86 -4.31 -2.64 -1.88
CA TYR A 86 -3.04 -2.09 -1.40
C TYR A 86 -3.18 -0.63 -0.97
N LYS A 87 -3.93 0.19 -1.73
CA LYS A 87 -4.21 1.60 -1.36
C LYS A 87 -5.01 1.68 -0.06
N GLN A 88 -6.07 0.87 0.07
CA GLN A 88 -6.90 0.81 1.27
C GLN A 88 -6.08 0.38 2.49
N VAL A 89 -5.32 -0.72 2.38
CA VAL A 89 -4.43 -1.21 3.45
C VAL A 89 -3.35 -0.18 3.82
N LYS A 90 -2.79 0.54 2.83
CA LYS A 90 -1.83 1.63 3.08
C LYS A 90 -2.48 2.77 3.89
N ALA A 91 -3.71 3.15 3.57
CA ALA A 91 -4.45 4.19 4.28
C ALA A 91 -4.86 3.73 5.70
N LYS A 92 -5.37 2.51 5.84
CA LYS A 92 -5.70 1.89 7.13
C LYS A 92 -4.49 1.85 8.07
N LEU A 93 -3.31 1.48 7.54
CA LEU A 93 -2.09 1.47 8.34
C LEU A 93 -1.71 2.86 8.86
N LYS A 94 -1.83 3.90 8.03
CA LYS A 94 -1.60 5.29 8.47
C LYS A 94 -2.55 5.69 9.60
N LEU A 95 -3.82 5.29 9.51
CA LEU A 95 -4.80 5.56 10.57
C LEU A 95 -4.45 4.84 11.87
N LEU A 96 -4.07 3.56 11.80
CA LEU A 96 -3.62 2.79 12.97
C LEU A 96 -2.37 3.39 13.62
N ASP A 97 -1.38 3.78 12.82
CA ASP A 97 -0.16 4.44 13.31
C ASP A 97 -0.50 5.77 14.02
N ALA A 98 -1.44 6.55 13.47
CA ALA A 98 -1.89 7.80 14.07
C ALA A 98 -2.69 7.59 15.38
N LEU A 99 -3.55 6.57 15.46
CA LEU A 99 -4.30 6.24 16.66
C LEU A 99 -3.37 5.78 17.80
N LEU A 100 -2.41 4.90 17.50
CA LEU A 100 -1.44 4.42 18.48
C LEU A 100 -0.53 5.55 18.98
N SER A 101 -0.08 6.43 18.08
CA SER A 101 0.73 7.60 18.46
C SER A 101 0.00 8.54 19.43
N LYS A 102 -1.33 8.68 19.30
CA LYS A 102 -2.16 9.45 20.25
C LYS A 102 -2.25 8.79 21.62
N HIS A 103 -2.33 7.46 21.68
CA HIS A 103 -2.34 6.72 22.94
C HIS A 103 -1.00 6.83 23.66
N ASP A 104 0.12 6.70 22.93
CA ASP A 104 1.47 6.81 23.51
C ASP A 104 1.75 8.23 24.06
N ALA A 105 1.26 9.27 23.38
CA ALA A 105 1.37 10.66 23.85
C ALA A 105 0.43 10.99 25.03
N SER A 106 -0.54 10.13 25.35
CA SER A 106 -1.48 10.31 26.44
C SER A 106 -1.05 9.62 27.74
N ILE A 107 0.03 8.83 27.71
CA ILE A 107 0.62 8.20 28.90
C ILE A 107 1.74 9.14 29.37
N PRO A 108 1.58 9.85 30.50
CA PRO A 108 2.59 10.78 31.03
C PRO A 108 3.84 10.08 31.53
#